data_AF-A0A9N9LHB1-F1
#
_entry.id   AF-A0A9N9LHB1-F1
#
_cell.length_a   1.000
_cell.length_b   1.000
_cell.length_c   1.000
_cell.angle_alpha   90.00
_cell.angle_beta   90.00
_cell.angle_gamma   90.00
#
_symmetry.space_group_name_H-M   'P 1'
#
loop_
_entity.id
_entity.type
_entity.pdbx_description
1 polymer ?
#
loop_
_entity_poly.entity_id
_entity_poly.type
_entity_poly.pdbx_seq_one_letter_code
_entity_poly.pdbx_strand_id
1 'polypeptide(L)'
;MSTSIGTSQELEPIGLRKLTTLLNYERATSDPCFQGVKLMSSSVTDPKMIQQLTSVKACRDLIDRAPPSINRKTIWSTVAYDPTHRNNSEFLAATCEIHPLASDKVKALASAQRDSLYYGLLGDEGCWEAIALYEIFFVHCERGQKVSIQVGKEPPHLVDLSDHFIIELKIQHPKILTVVAGLPETSVNGFRDEQAHAVLAFSADPSSPGIVVDMSRLQYGDSGRGDYGENYYLGRLPTILNPSRSCTGILCLSIPSHPGFTSPVGRSDVSGK
;
A
#
# COMPACT_ATOMS: atom_id res chain seq x y z
N MET A 1 28.99 14.46 -47.43
CA MET A 1 28.64 13.48 -46.38
C MET A 1 27.29 13.86 -45.84
N SER A 2 26.22 13.18 -46.29
CA SER A 2 24.85 13.47 -45.86
C SER A 2 24.56 12.70 -44.58
N THR A 3 24.47 13.41 -43.46
CA THR A 3 23.93 12.88 -42.21
C THR A 3 22.43 12.65 -42.40
N SER A 4 22.02 11.38 -42.53
CA SER A 4 20.61 11.01 -42.46
C SER A 4 20.11 11.34 -41.06
N ILE A 5 19.24 12.34 -40.96
CA ILE A 5 18.50 12.63 -39.74
C ILE A 5 17.53 11.46 -39.56
N GLY A 6 17.91 10.49 -38.72
CA GLY A 6 17.01 9.43 -38.31
C GLY A 6 15.81 10.08 -37.64
N THR A 7 14.61 9.81 -38.16
CA THR A 7 13.37 10.15 -37.49
C THR A 7 13.38 9.47 -36.13
N SER A 8 13.58 10.24 -35.06
CA SER A 8 13.45 9.76 -33.69
C SER A 8 12.04 9.19 -33.56
N GLN A 9 11.93 7.86 -33.48
CA GLN A 9 10.65 7.22 -33.21
C GLN A 9 10.23 7.68 -31.81
N GLU A 10 9.08 8.34 -31.72
CA GLU A 10 8.56 8.80 -30.42
C GLU A 10 8.19 7.56 -29.60
N LEU A 11 8.72 7.48 -28.38
CA LEU A 11 8.48 6.35 -27.49
C LEU A 11 7.00 6.34 -27.05
N GLU A 12 6.39 5.16 -27.08
CA GLU A 12 5.02 4.99 -26.58
C GLU A 12 4.98 5.28 -25.07
N PRO A 13 4.11 6.18 -24.58
CA PRO A 13 4.01 6.47 -23.15
C PRO A 13 3.55 5.26 -22.34
N ILE A 14 4.20 5.00 -21.21
CA ILE A 14 3.83 3.92 -20.30
C ILE A 14 2.63 4.37 -19.47
N GLY A 15 1.51 3.67 -19.54
CA GLY A 15 0.34 3.97 -18.71
C GLY A 15 0.60 3.67 -17.23
N LEU A 16 0.59 4.70 -16.37
CA LEU A 16 0.93 4.55 -14.95
C LEU A 16 0.05 3.52 -14.24
N ARG A 17 -1.27 3.56 -14.48
CA ARG A 17 -2.21 2.60 -13.87
C ARG A 17 -1.87 1.15 -14.24
N LYS A 18 -1.52 0.88 -15.50
CA LYS A 18 -1.12 -0.46 -15.94
C LYS A 18 0.19 -0.88 -15.28
N LEU A 19 1.17 0.03 -15.26
CA LEU A 19 2.45 -0.20 -14.60
C LEU A 19 2.28 -0.48 -13.11
N THR A 20 1.51 0.34 -12.38
CA THR A 20 1.22 0.13 -10.95
C THR A 20 0.59 -1.22 -10.70
N THR A 21 -0.39 -1.63 -11.53
CA THR A 21 -1.01 -2.95 -11.37
C THR A 21 0.00 -4.09 -11.51
N LEU A 22 0.91 -4.00 -12.50
CA LEU A 22 1.94 -5.02 -12.72
C LEU A 22 2.99 -5.04 -11.61
N LEU A 23 3.49 -3.88 -11.19
CA LEU A 23 4.47 -3.78 -10.10
C LEU A 23 3.86 -4.19 -8.76
N ASN A 24 2.58 -3.93 -8.53
CA ASN A 24 1.90 -4.37 -7.31
C ASN A 24 1.62 -5.87 -7.31
N TYR A 25 1.37 -6.46 -8.48
CA TYR A 25 1.33 -7.92 -8.63
C TYR A 25 2.71 -8.53 -8.33
N GLU A 26 3.79 -7.99 -8.92
CA GLU A 26 5.16 -8.44 -8.67
C GLU A 26 5.52 -8.35 -7.19
N ARG A 27 5.23 -7.21 -6.56
CA ARG A 27 5.43 -6.99 -5.12
C ARG A 27 4.75 -8.05 -4.27
N ALA A 28 3.51 -8.38 -4.60
CA ALA A 28 2.76 -9.42 -3.90
C ALA A 28 3.42 -10.79 -4.10
N THR A 29 3.65 -11.20 -5.35
CA THR A 29 4.06 -12.58 -5.63
C THR A 29 5.52 -12.90 -5.28
N SER A 30 6.37 -11.88 -5.21
CA SER A 30 7.80 -12.06 -4.99
C SER A 30 8.22 -12.02 -3.52
N ASP A 31 7.31 -11.66 -2.60
CA ASP A 31 7.61 -11.68 -1.17
C ASP A 31 7.75 -13.13 -0.65
N PRO A 32 8.95 -13.54 -0.19
CA PRO A 32 9.20 -14.89 0.29
C PRO A 32 8.40 -15.26 1.53
N CYS A 33 7.93 -14.28 2.33
CA CYS A 33 7.21 -14.58 3.57
C CYS A 33 5.83 -15.20 3.30
N PHE A 34 5.30 -15.08 2.08
CA PHE A 34 4.05 -15.75 1.67
C PHE A 34 4.26 -17.07 0.94
N GLN A 35 5.50 -17.45 0.66
CA GLN A 35 5.75 -18.70 -0.02
C GLN A 35 5.43 -19.88 0.89
N GLY A 36 4.42 -20.66 0.50
CA GLY A 36 4.01 -21.83 1.25
C GLY A 36 3.27 -21.50 2.55
N VAL A 37 2.55 -20.37 2.62
CA VAL A 37 1.63 -20.10 3.72
C VAL A 37 0.20 -19.94 3.21
N LYS A 38 -0.78 -20.36 4.02
CA LYS A 38 -2.21 -20.21 3.70
C LYS A 38 -2.99 -19.63 4.86
N LEU A 39 -4.02 -18.85 4.56
CA LEU A 39 -4.95 -18.30 5.53
C LEU A 39 -5.70 -19.41 6.24
N MET A 40 -5.56 -19.50 7.56
CA MET A 40 -6.27 -20.47 8.39
C MET A 40 -7.46 -19.85 9.11
N SER A 41 -7.26 -18.67 9.72
CA SER A 41 -8.30 -17.99 10.48
C SER A 41 -8.14 -16.47 10.46
N SER A 42 -9.26 -15.75 10.66
CA SER A 42 -9.28 -14.29 10.70
C SER A 42 -10.36 -13.79 11.65
N SER A 43 -10.04 -12.72 12.40
CA SER A 43 -10.96 -12.03 13.29
C SER A 43 -12.11 -11.34 12.55
N VAL A 44 -11.96 -11.14 11.24
CA VAL A 44 -13.06 -10.71 10.35
C VAL A 44 -14.17 -11.76 10.35
N THR A 45 -13.81 -13.04 10.40
CA THR A 45 -14.75 -14.18 10.35
C THR A 45 -15.07 -14.76 11.73
N ASP A 46 -14.16 -14.59 12.69
CA ASP A 46 -14.31 -15.00 14.08
C ASP A 46 -13.82 -13.91 15.04
N PRO A 47 -14.68 -12.96 15.44
CA PRO A 47 -14.30 -11.88 16.36
C PRO A 47 -13.74 -12.36 17.71
N LYS A 48 -14.04 -13.60 18.12
CA LYS A 48 -13.53 -14.17 19.39
C LYS A 48 -12.01 -14.37 19.36
N MET A 49 -11.38 -14.44 18.19
CA MET A 49 -9.92 -14.53 18.06
C MET A 49 -9.18 -13.40 18.79
N ILE A 50 -9.76 -12.20 18.82
CA ILE A 50 -9.18 -11.06 19.55
C ILE A 50 -9.12 -11.36 21.05
N GLN A 51 -10.20 -11.90 21.61
CA GLN A 51 -10.27 -12.28 23.03
C GLN A 51 -9.35 -13.47 23.35
N GLN A 52 -9.23 -14.41 22.42
CA GLN A 52 -8.32 -15.56 22.60
C GLN A 52 -6.86 -15.10 22.61
N LEU A 53 -6.48 -14.16 21.74
CA LEU A 53 -5.10 -13.67 21.72
C LEU A 53 -4.76 -12.80 22.92
N THR A 54 -5.71 -12.04 23.48
CA THR A 54 -5.47 -11.33 24.75
C THR A 54 -5.30 -12.28 25.94
N SER A 55 -5.63 -13.57 25.81
CA SER A 55 -5.28 -14.56 26.84
C SER A 55 -3.77 -14.85 26.90
N VAL A 56 -3.04 -14.66 25.79
CA VAL A 56 -1.59 -14.82 25.70
C VAL A 56 -0.92 -13.51 26.11
N LYS A 57 -0.07 -13.55 27.16
CA LYS A 57 0.56 -12.35 27.73
C LYS A 57 1.26 -11.48 26.69
N ALA A 58 2.09 -12.06 25.83
CA ALA A 58 2.82 -11.29 24.81
C ALA A 58 1.89 -10.55 23.84
N CYS A 59 0.81 -11.20 23.39
CA CYS A 59 -0.17 -10.57 22.50
C CYS A 59 -1.03 -9.54 23.24
N ARG A 60 -1.36 -9.78 24.52
CA ARG A 60 -2.01 -8.80 25.38
C ARG A 60 -1.17 -7.55 25.53
N ASP A 61 0.10 -7.69 25.89
CA ASP A 61 1.03 -6.56 26.04
C ASP A 61 1.17 -5.76 24.73
N LEU A 62 1.05 -6.41 23.58
CA LEU A 62 1.01 -5.74 22.28
C LEU A 62 -0.30 -4.98 22.06
N ILE A 63 -1.45 -5.58 22.38
CA ILE A 63 -2.75 -4.93 22.20
C ILE A 63 -2.94 -3.78 23.19
N ASP A 64 -2.44 -3.91 24.41
CA ASP A 64 -2.58 -2.93 25.49
C ASP A 64 -1.66 -1.70 25.29
N ARG A 65 -0.54 -1.89 24.58
CA ARG A 65 0.37 -0.79 24.18
C ARG A 65 -0.02 -0.10 22.88
N ALA A 66 -1.08 -0.57 22.21
CA ALA A 66 -1.53 0.04 20.97
C ALA A 66 -1.95 1.52 21.19
N PRO A 67 -1.73 2.42 20.22
CA PRO A 67 -2.10 3.82 20.35
C PRO A 67 -3.59 4.01 20.69
N PRO A 68 -3.97 5.03 21.50
CA PRO A 68 -5.37 5.29 21.84
C PRO A 68 -6.28 5.57 20.63
N SER A 69 -5.69 5.97 19.51
CA SER A 69 -6.41 6.19 18.23
C SER A 69 -6.92 4.90 17.58
N ILE A 70 -6.39 3.74 17.98
CA ILE A 70 -6.77 2.44 17.43
C ILE A 70 -8.18 2.09 17.89
N ASN A 71 -9.12 2.12 16.94
CA ASN A 71 -10.51 1.74 17.16
C ASN A 71 -10.92 0.44 16.43
N ARG A 72 -10.03 -0.08 15.57
CA ARG A 72 -10.21 -1.36 14.89
C ARG A 72 -8.98 -2.25 15.08
N LYS A 73 -9.22 -3.50 15.44
CA LYS A 73 -8.18 -4.53 15.59
C LYS A 73 -8.51 -5.68 14.66
N THR A 74 -7.58 -6.01 13.78
CA THR A 74 -7.69 -7.14 12.86
C THR A 74 -6.59 -8.13 13.17
N ILE A 75 -6.97 -9.38 13.41
CA ILE A 75 -6.02 -10.44 13.67
C ILE A 75 -6.30 -11.62 12.77
N TRP A 76 -5.27 -12.30 12.34
CA TRP A 76 -5.41 -13.46 11.51
C TRP A 76 -4.18 -14.35 11.63
N SER A 77 -4.40 -15.62 11.35
CA SER A 77 -3.36 -16.62 11.40
C SER A 77 -3.22 -17.28 10.05
N THR A 78 -1.97 -17.44 9.66
CA THR A 78 -1.55 -18.27 8.55
C THR A 78 -0.97 -19.57 9.10
N VAL A 79 -0.89 -20.59 8.25
CA VAL A 79 -0.13 -21.80 8.56
C VAL A 79 0.78 -22.12 7.40
N ALA A 80 1.96 -22.64 7.72
CA ALA A 80 2.82 -23.26 6.72
C ALA A 80 2.03 -24.38 6.01
N TYR A 81 2.07 -24.36 4.69
CA TYR A 81 1.43 -25.31 3.82
C TYR A 81 2.51 -25.99 3.00
N ASP A 82 2.49 -27.32 3.05
CA ASP A 82 3.51 -28.14 2.39
C ASP A 82 3.57 -27.84 0.88
N PRO A 83 4.72 -27.38 0.35
CA PRO A 83 4.89 -27.07 -1.06
C PRO A 83 4.76 -28.30 -1.97
N THR A 84 4.81 -29.53 -1.45
CA THR A 84 4.50 -30.74 -2.23
C THR A 84 3.05 -30.78 -2.72
N HIS A 85 2.17 -29.99 -2.09
CA HIS A 85 0.80 -29.74 -2.53
C HIS A 85 0.65 -28.40 -3.27
N ARG A 86 1.72 -27.84 -3.85
CA ARG A 86 1.57 -26.72 -4.78
C ARG A 86 0.56 -27.13 -5.85
N ASN A 87 -0.53 -26.38 -5.94
CA ASN A 87 -1.31 -26.40 -7.18
C ASN A 87 -0.32 -26.09 -8.30
N ASN A 88 -0.35 -26.89 -9.38
CA ASN A 88 0.41 -26.65 -10.62
C ASN A 88 -0.12 -25.41 -11.35
N SER A 89 -0.38 -24.32 -10.63
CA SER A 89 -0.70 -23.02 -11.18
C SER A 89 0.56 -22.46 -11.81
N GLU A 90 0.48 -22.14 -13.10
CA GLU A 90 1.54 -21.43 -13.84
C GLU A 90 1.86 -20.07 -13.21
N PHE A 91 0.91 -19.50 -12.45
CA PHE A 91 1.02 -18.19 -11.82
C PHE A 91 1.03 -18.26 -10.29
N LEU A 92 1.87 -17.44 -9.67
CA LEU A 92 1.85 -17.26 -8.21
C LEU A 92 0.59 -16.47 -7.81
N ALA A 93 0.01 -16.85 -6.66
CA ALA A 93 -1.15 -16.16 -6.14
C ALA A 93 -0.74 -14.77 -5.60
N ALA A 94 -1.27 -13.70 -6.17
CA ALA A 94 -1.11 -12.33 -5.65
C ALA A 94 -2.07 -12.01 -4.48
N THR A 95 -2.60 -13.07 -3.84
CA THR A 95 -3.55 -12.99 -2.73
C THR A 95 -3.28 -14.17 -1.79
N CYS A 96 -3.76 -14.09 -0.55
CA CYS A 96 -3.61 -15.18 0.39
C CYS A 96 -4.49 -16.37 -0.02
N GLU A 97 -3.87 -17.50 -0.35
CA GLU A 97 -4.61 -18.75 -0.56
C GLU A 97 -5.25 -19.21 0.76
N ILE A 98 -6.47 -19.73 0.68
CA ILE A 98 -7.19 -20.24 1.86
C ILE A 98 -6.74 -21.67 2.12
N HIS A 99 -6.43 -21.98 3.37
CA HIS A 99 -6.05 -23.33 3.77
C HIS A 99 -7.25 -24.28 3.61
N PRO A 100 -7.09 -25.52 3.07
CA PRO A 100 -8.21 -26.45 2.89
C PRO A 100 -8.96 -26.80 4.19
N LEU A 101 -8.25 -26.77 5.32
CA LEU A 101 -8.81 -27.00 6.66
C LEU A 101 -9.37 -25.74 7.34
N ALA A 102 -9.32 -24.57 6.68
CA ALA A 102 -9.93 -23.37 7.22
C ALA A 102 -11.46 -23.55 7.36
N SER A 103 -12.06 -22.80 8.30
CA SER A 103 -13.51 -22.82 8.51
C SER A 103 -14.29 -22.34 7.27
N ASP A 104 -15.55 -22.74 7.14
CA ASP A 104 -16.40 -22.32 6.01
C ASP A 104 -16.57 -20.80 5.93
N LYS A 105 -16.54 -20.10 7.08
CA LYS A 105 -16.59 -18.64 7.11
C LYS A 105 -15.35 -18.01 6.48
N VAL A 106 -14.18 -18.59 6.70
CA VAL A 106 -12.92 -18.14 6.07
C VAL A 106 -12.95 -18.44 4.58
N LYS A 107 -13.41 -19.64 4.20
CA LYS A 107 -13.59 -20.01 2.79
C LYS A 107 -14.58 -19.12 2.04
N ALA A 108 -15.57 -18.57 2.75
CA ALA A 108 -16.58 -17.67 2.21
C ALA A 108 -16.13 -16.19 2.13
N LEU A 109 -14.88 -15.86 2.48
CA LEU A 109 -14.37 -14.48 2.36
C LEU A 109 -14.41 -14.01 0.90
N ALA A 110 -14.98 -12.82 0.69
CA ALA A 110 -14.98 -12.19 -0.62
C ALA A 110 -13.55 -11.88 -1.08
N SER A 111 -13.34 -11.77 -2.40
CA SER A 111 -12.02 -11.43 -2.96
C SER A 111 -11.43 -10.17 -2.33
N ALA A 112 -12.24 -9.11 -2.22
CA ALA A 112 -11.79 -7.86 -1.62
C ALA A 112 -11.34 -8.01 -0.16
N GLN A 113 -11.98 -8.88 0.62
CA GLN A 113 -11.57 -9.14 2.00
C GLN A 113 -10.25 -9.93 2.05
N ARG A 114 -10.05 -10.88 1.13
CA ARG A 114 -8.80 -11.64 1.02
C ARG A 114 -7.64 -10.76 0.60
N ASP A 115 -7.86 -9.84 -0.33
CA ASP A 115 -6.87 -8.83 -0.70
C ASP A 115 -6.52 -7.96 0.51
N SER A 116 -7.51 -7.40 1.20
CA SER A 116 -7.25 -6.50 2.34
C SER A 116 -6.57 -7.20 3.50
N LEU A 117 -6.82 -8.50 3.70
CA LEU A 117 -6.00 -9.32 4.57
C LEU A 117 -4.58 -9.37 3.98
N TYR A 118 -4.40 -9.94 2.80
CA TYR A 118 -3.09 -10.14 2.17
C TYR A 118 -2.19 -8.90 2.16
N TYR A 119 -2.69 -7.75 1.70
CA TYR A 119 -1.90 -6.51 1.68
C TYR A 119 -1.64 -5.97 3.09
N GLY A 120 -2.47 -6.32 4.08
CA GLY A 120 -2.19 -6.10 5.50
C GLY A 120 -0.97 -6.86 6.02
N LEU A 121 -0.45 -7.86 5.30
CA LEU A 121 0.76 -8.60 5.66
C LEU A 121 2.05 -7.86 5.33
N LEU A 122 2.03 -7.03 4.28
CA LEU A 122 3.21 -6.39 3.67
C LEU A 122 3.86 -5.32 4.57
N GLY A 123 3.56 -5.33 5.86
CA GLY A 123 4.33 -4.67 6.92
C GLY A 123 4.39 -3.15 6.87
N ASP A 124 5.12 -2.59 7.84
CA ASP A 124 5.41 -1.16 7.96
C ASP A 124 6.36 -0.65 6.85
N GLU A 125 7.13 -1.53 6.20
CA GLU A 125 8.14 -1.12 5.18
C GLU A 125 7.62 -1.17 3.74
N GLY A 126 6.42 -1.68 3.52
CA GLY A 126 5.94 -1.95 2.17
C GLY A 126 5.80 -0.73 1.26
N CYS A 127 5.74 0.49 1.81
CA CYS A 127 5.76 1.71 1.00
C CYS A 127 7.12 1.93 0.31
N TRP A 128 8.22 1.63 0.99
CA TRP A 128 9.57 1.79 0.49
C TRP A 128 9.93 0.71 -0.53
N GLU A 129 9.49 -0.53 -0.29
CA GLU A 129 9.62 -1.62 -1.27
C GLU A 129 8.88 -1.30 -2.56
N ALA A 130 7.66 -0.74 -2.46
CA ALA A 130 6.91 -0.31 -3.63
C ALA A 130 7.64 0.77 -4.43
N ILE A 131 8.24 1.76 -3.77
CA ILE A 131 9.05 2.79 -4.41
C ILE A 131 10.29 2.17 -5.07
N ALA A 132 10.98 1.26 -4.39
CA ALA A 132 12.16 0.59 -4.94
C ALA A 132 11.84 -0.17 -6.24
N LEU A 133 10.67 -0.83 -6.33
CA LEU A 133 10.22 -1.49 -7.56
C LEU A 133 10.04 -0.51 -8.72
N TYR A 134 9.52 0.68 -8.46
CA TYR A 134 9.43 1.74 -9.47
C TYR A 134 10.80 2.21 -9.93
N GLU A 135 11.69 2.54 -8.99
CA GLU A 135 13.05 3.00 -9.28
C GLU A 135 13.82 1.98 -10.13
N ILE A 136 13.75 0.69 -9.75
CA ILE A 136 14.37 -0.41 -10.52
C ILE A 136 13.80 -0.45 -11.94
N PHE A 137 12.47 -0.38 -12.09
CA PHE A 137 11.84 -0.38 -13.41
C PHE A 137 12.24 0.85 -14.24
N PHE A 138 12.33 2.04 -13.64
CA PHE A 138 12.67 3.28 -14.32
C PHE A 138 14.11 3.32 -14.81
N VAL A 139 15.06 2.73 -14.08
CA VAL A 139 16.45 2.59 -14.52
C VAL A 139 16.58 1.79 -15.83
N HIS A 140 15.63 0.90 -16.11
CA HIS A 140 15.60 0.11 -17.35
C HIS A 140 14.84 0.77 -18.50
N CYS A 141 14.20 1.92 -18.28
CA CYS A 141 13.48 2.65 -19.32
C CYS A 141 14.42 3.47 -20.20
N GLU A 142 14.04 3.66 -21.47
CA GLU A 142 14.80 4.51 -22.38
C GLU A 142 14.76 5.98 -21.96
N ARG A 143 15.81 6.74 -22.30
CA ARG A 143 15.85 8.18 -22.00
C ARG A 143 14.74 8.90 -22.77
N GLY A 144 14.00 9.77 -22.07
CA GLY A 144 12.84 10.47 -22.64
C GLY A 144 11.57 9.62 -22.65
N GLN A 145 11.58 8.44 -22.02
CA GLN A 145 10.37 7.69 -21.74
C GLN A 145 9.39 8.58 -20.97
N LYS A 146 8.14 8.62 -21.44
CA LYS A 146 7.05 9.32 -20.78
C LYS A 146 6.13 8.35 -20.07
N VAL A 147 5.47 8.84 -19.04
CA VAL A 147 4.40 8.16 -18.32
C VAL A 147 3.09 8.85 -18.62
N SER A 148 2.08 8.07 -19.00
CA SER A 148 0.70 8.53 -19.18
C SER A 148 -0.07 8.32 -17.88
N ILE A 149 -0.49 9.43 -17.27
CA ILE A 149 -1.12 9.44 -15.95
C ILE A 149 -2.55 9.92 -16.09
N GLN A 150 -3.51 9.07 -15.71
CA GLN A 150 -4.92 9.39 -15.71
C GLN A 150 -5.51 9.26 -14.31
N VAL A 151 -5.86 10.40 -13.71
CA VAL A 151 -6.59 10.46 -12.43
C VAL A 151 -8.07 10.55 -12.72
N GLY A 152 -8.84 9.64 -12.15
CA GLY A 152 -10.28 9.72 -12.27
C GLY A 152 -10.78 9.53 -13.72
N LYS A 153 -11.69 10.42 -14.13
CA LYS A 153 -12.17 10.55 -15.52
C LYS A 153 -11.47 11.69 -16.28
N GLU A 154 -10.39 12.26 -15.72
CA GLU A 154 -9.64 13.35 -16.34
C GLU A 154 -8.96 12.85 -17.63
N PRO A 155 -8.62 13.73 -18.58
CA PRO A 155 -7.74 13.38 -19.69
C PRO A 155 -6.36 12.90 -19.17
N PRO A 156 -5.70 11.96 -19.85
CA PRO A 156 -4.36 11.54 -19.47
C PRO A 156 -3.35 12.68 -19.64
N HIS A 157 -2.48 12.84 -18.66
CA HIS A 157 -1.34 13.75 -18.69
C HIS A 157 -0.08 12.96 -19.03
N LEU A 158 0.75 13.49 -19.93
CA LEU A 158 2.07 12.94 -20.20
C LEU A 158 3.09 13.67 -19.33
N VAL A 159 3.87 12.90 -18.58
CA VAL A 159 4.94 13.41 -17.71
C VAL A 159 6.23 12.69 -18.09
N ASP A 160 7.35 13.42 -18.13
CA ASP A 160 8.63 12.78 -18.35
C ASP A 160 8.95 11.87 -17.17
N LEU A 161 9.42 10.66 -17.45
CA LEU A 161 9.65 9.68 -16.40
C LEU A 161 10.68 10.18 -15.38
N SER A 162 11.63 11.03 -15.77
CA SER A 162 12.61 11.65 -14.88
C SER A 162 12.02 12.64 -13.87
N ASP A 163 10.77 13.07 -14.05
CA ASP A 163 10.12 14.08 -13.21
C ASP A 163 9.34 13.44 -12.03
N HIS A 164 9.61 12.16 -11.76
CA HIS A 164 9.14 11.52 -10.54
C HIS A 164 9.98 11.96 -9.33
N PHE A 165 9.36 11.94 -8.16
CA PHE A 165 10.04 12.20 -6.89
C PHE A 165 9.31 11.47 -5.76
N ILE A 166 9.99 11.29 -4.64
CA ILE A 166 9.44 10.62 -3.47
C ILE A 166 8.92 11.69 -2.51
N ILE A 167 7.68 11.51 -2.03
CA ILE A 167 7.12 12.31 -0.95
C ILE A 167 7.11 11.48 0.32
N GLU A 168 7.88 11.92 1.30
CA GLU A 168 7.87 11.34 2.64
C GLU A 168 6.73 11.91 3.48
N LEU A 169 5.98 11.00 4.06
CA LEU A 169 4.79 11.25 4.86
C LEU A 169 4.95 10.62 6.25
N LYS A 170 4.12 11.07 7.18
CA LYS A 170 3.90 10.46 8.48
C LYS A 170 2.44 10.11 8.61
N ILE A 171 2.15 8.87 8.98
CA ILE A 171 0.82 8.45 9.43
C ILE A 171 0.76 8.70 10.92
N GLN A 172 -0.06 9.65 11.35
CA GLN A 172 -0.30 9.97 12.75
C GLN A 172 -1.62 9.37 13.21
N HIS A 173 -1.68 8.92 14.46
CA HIS A 173 -2.89 8.39 15.08
C HIS A 173 -3.56 7.29 14.25
N PRO A 174 -2.86 6.17 13.97
CA PRO A 174 -3.44 5.10 13.19
C PRO A 174 -4.72 4.59 13.85
N LYS A 175 -5.70 4.26 13.01
CA LYS A 175 -7.03 3.80 13.47
C LYS A 175 -7.13 2.29 13.55
N ILE A 176 -6.20 1.58 12.91
CA ILE A 176 -6.26 0.14 12.69
C ILE A 176 -4.96 -0.49 13.15
N LEU A 177 -5.07 -1.50 14.02
CA LEU A 177 -4.00 -2.40 14.38
C LEU A 177 -4.22 -3.72 13.65
N THR A 178 -3.25 -4.15 12.85
CA THR A 178 -3.26 -5.46 12.20
C THR A 178 -2.18 -6.33 12.84
N VAL A 179 -2.55 -7.52 13.29
CA VAL A 179 -1.61 -8.54 13.81
C VAL A 179 -1.71 -9.78 12.95
N VAL A 180 -0.56 -10.26 12.47
CA VAL A 180 -0.45 -11.44 11.64
C VAL A 180 0.37 -12.48 12.39
N ALA A 181 -0.24 -13.62 12.68
CA ALA A 181 0.45 -14.77 13.28
C ALA A 181 0.67 -15.89 12.26
N GLY A 182 1.61 -16.79 12.57
CA GLY A 182 1.86 -18.01 11.79
C GLY A 182 2.79 -17.86 10.60
N LEU A 183 3.29 -16.64 10.36
CA LEU A 183 4.50 -16.39 9.57
C LEU A 183 5.75 -16.71 10.40
N PRO A 184 6.95 -16.82 9.78
CA PRO A 184 8.21 -16.97 10.51
C PRO A 184 8.40 -15.90 11.60
N GLU A 185 7.94 -14.68 11.32
CA GLU A 185 7.89 -13.57 12.27
C GLU A 185 6.47 -13.00 12.36
N THR A 186 6.03 -12.62 13.56
CA THR A 186 4.73 -11.97 13.74
C THR A 186 4.80 -10.55 13.19
N SER A 187 4.02 -10.27 12.13
CA SER A 187 3.94 -8.93 11.54
C SER A 187 2.85 -8.11 12.24
N VAL A 188 3.15 -6.85 12.52
CA VAL A 188 2.27 -5.94 13.27
C VAL A 188 2.31 -4.55 12.65
N ASN A 189 1.15 -4.07 12.18
CA ASN A 189 0.99 -2.74 11.59
C ASN A 189 0.08 -1.87 12.46
N GLY A 190 0.37 -0.57 12.54
CA GLY A 190 -0.41 0.40 13.33
C GLY A 190 -0.10 0.38 14.83
N PHE A 191 1.06 -0.17 15.23
CA PHE A 191 1.46 -0.25 16.65
C PHE A 191 2.11 1.05 17.17
N ARG A 192 2.56 1.95 16.28
CA ARG A 192 3.16 3.24 16.67
C ARG A 192 2.16 4.36 16.46
N ASP A 193 2.16 5.36 17.34
CA ASP A 193 1.28 6.55 17.19
C ASP A 193 1.71 7.41 15.99
N GLU A 194 2.95 7.27 15.55
CA GLU A 194 3.48 7.84 14.31
C GLU A 194 4.25 6.76 13.53
N GLN A 195 3.95 6.62 12.24
CA GLN A 195 4.62 5.71 11.31
C GLN A 195 5.15 6.48 10.10
N ALA A 196 6.41 6.22 9.73
CA ALA A 196 6.96 6.75 8.48
C ALA A 196 6.25 6.10 7.29
N HIS A 197 5.99 6.88 6.26
CA HIS A 197 5.33 6.45 5.04
C HIS A 197 5.93 7.19 3.85
N ALA A 198 5.84 6.64 2.66
CA ALA A 198 6.31 7.31 1.46
C ALA A 198 5.41 6.97 0.26
N VAL A 199 5.33 7.90 -0.67
CA VAL A 199 4.59 7.73 -1.92
C VAL A 199 5.42 8.21 -3.10
N LEU A 200 5.22 7.58 -4.25
CA LEU A 200 5.79 8.05 -5.50
C LEU A 200 4.91 9.19 -6.04
N ALA A 201 5.51 10.28 -6.48
CA ALA A 201 4.81 11.42 -7.04
C ALA A 201 5.36 11.80 -8.40
N PHE A 202 4.50 12.41 -9.22
CA PHE A 202 4.80 12.95 -10.53
C PHE A 202 4.31 14.38 -10.59
N SER A 203 5.15 15.27 -11.11
CA SER A 203 4.75 16.66 -11.36
C SER A 203 4.37 16.83 -12.82
N ALA A 204 3.12 17.15 -13.11
CA ALA A 204 2.72 17.58 -14.46
C ALA A 204 3.10 19.05 -14.73
N ASP A 205 3.31 19.83 -13.67
CA ASP A 205 3.65 21.25 -13.68
C ASP A 205 4.24 21.60 -12.30
N PRO A 206 5.35 22.37 -12.21
CA PRO A 206 5.91 22.87 -10.95
C PRO A 206 4.90 23.51 -9.96
N SER A 207 3.77 24.00 -10.47
CA SER A 207 2.69 24.63 -9.69
C SER A 207 1.55 23.67 -9.31
N SER A 208 1.52 22.45 -9.87
CA SER A 208 0.47 21.47 -9.62
C SER A 208 0.78 20.67 -8.35
N PRO A 209 -0.21 20.33 -7.52
CA PRO A 209 0.02 19.65 -6.26
C PRO A 209 0.43 18.16 -6.40
N GLY A 210 1.00 17.74 -7.52
CA GLY A 210 1.51 16.39 -7.75
C GLY A 210 0.42 15.33 -7.89
N ILE A 211 0.66 14.37 -8.80
CA ILE A 211 -0.11 13.12 -8.87
C ILE A 211 0.69 12.07 -8.11
N VAL A 212 0.07 11.39 -7.15
CA VAL A 212 0.73 10.41 -6.28
C VAL A 212 0.21 9.00 -6.53
N VAL A 213 1.10 8.03 -6.35
CA VAL A 213 0.81 6.60 -6.31
C VAL A 213 1.26 6.02 -4.98
N ASP A 214 0.38 5.26 -4.34
CA ASP A 214 0.64 4.57 -3.08
C ASP A 214 0.14 3.12 -3.18
N MET A 215 1.07 2.18 -3.34
CA MET A 215 0.80 0.74 -3.40
C MET A 215 0.69 0.08 -2.01
N SER A 216 1.02 0.81 -0.94
CA SER A 216 1.00 0.31 0.44
C SER A 216 -0.30 0.62 1.18
N ARG A 217 -1.12 1.55 0.67
CA ARG A 217 -2.30 2.05 1.37
C ARG A 217 -3.28 0.98 1.83
N LEU A 218 -3.38 -0.16 1.13
CA LEU A 218 -4.28 -1.26 1.50
C LEU A 218 -3.84 -2.01 2.79
N GLN A 219 -2.61 -1.80 3.27
CA GLN A 219 -2.14 -2.30 4.57
C GLN A 219 -3.04 -1.88 5.74
N TYR A 220 -3.72 -0.75 5.57
CA TYR A 220 -4.65 -0.17 6.53
C TYR A 220 -6.11 -0.48 6.16
N GLY A 221 -6.35 -1.61 5.47
CA GLY A 221 -7.67 -2.16 5.16
C GLY A 221 -8.39 -1.52 3.97
N ASP A 222 -9.65 -1.93 3.75
CA ASP A 222 -10.43 -1.68 2.52
C ASP A 222 -10.52 -0.22 2.06
N SER A 223 -10.46 0.69 3.02
CA SER A 223 -10.52 2.12 2.80
C SER A 223 -9.24 2.70 2.19
N GLY A 224 -8.17 1.90 2.12
CA GLY A 224 -6.95 2.17 1.38
C GLY A 224 -7.03 1.83 -0.12
N ARG A 225 -8.15 1.27 -0.59
CA ARG A 225 -8.39 1.03 -2.02
C ARG A 225 -8.40 2.32 -2.82
N GLY A 226 -8.01 2.21 -4.08
CA GLY A 226 -8.18 3.27 -5.07
C GLY A 226 -9.66 3.59 -5.30
N ASP A 227 -9.93 4.76 -5.88
CA ASP A 227 -11.28 5.24 -6.14
C ASP A 227 -12.09 4.32 -7.09
N TYR A 228 -11.44 3.40 -7.81
CA TYR A 228 -12.08 2.40 -8.69
C TYR A 228 -11.88 0.97 -8.19
N GLY A 229 -11.53 0.78 -6.91
CA GLY A 229 -11.39 -0.53 -6.29
C GLY A 229 -10.01 -1.16 -6.44
N GLU A 230 -9.03 -0.44 -7.00
CA GLU A 230 -7.66 -0.93 -7.11
C GLU A 230 -7.04 -1.21 -5.74
N ASN A 231 -6.07 -2.14 -5.72
CA ASN A 231 -5.28 -2.46 -4.53
C ASN A 231 -4.16 -1.44 -4.24
N TYR A 232 -4.23 -0.27 -4.86
CA TYR A 232 -3.33 0.86 -4.67
C TYR A 232 -4.13 2.16 -4.84
N TYR A 233 -3.57 3.26 -4.36
CA TYR A 233 -4.10 4.59 -4.59
C TYR A 233 -3.36 5.27 -5.74
N LEU A 234 -4.11 5.94 -6.62
CA LEU A 234 -3.60 6.84 -7.65
C LEU A 234 -4.49 8.09 -7.68
N GLY A 235 -3.95 9.25 -7.31
CA GLY A 235 -4.73 10.47 -7.19
C GLY A 235 -3.88 11.72 -6.92
N ARG A 236 -4.50 12.80 -6.46
CA ARG A 236 -3.80 14.07 -6.20
C ARG A 236 -3.32 14.14 -4.74
N LEU A 237 -2.17 14.77 -4.48
CA LEU A 237 -1.65 14.91 -3.10
C LEU A 237 -2.65 15.58 -2.12
N PRO A 238 -3.41 16.63 -2.47
CA PRO A 238 -4.35 17.22 -1.52
C PRO A 238 -5.46 16.25 -1.11
N THR A 239 -5.78 15.29 -1.99
CA THR A 239 -6.77 14.25 -1.72
C THR A 239 -6.24 13.19 -0.77
N ILE A 240 -4.96 12.78 -0.90
CA ILE A 240 -4.36 11.80 0.03
C ILE A 240 -4.13 12.40 1.43
N LEU A 241 -3.78 13.69 1.50
CA LEU A 241 -3.58 14.41 2.76
C LEU A 241 -4.90 14.75 3.48
N ASN A 242 -6.07 14.54 2.86
CA ASN A 242 -7.35 14.90 3.45
C ASN A 242 -7.71 13.94 4.61
N PRO A 243 -7.79 14.43 5.87
CA PRO A 243 -8.07 13.58 7.03
C PRO A 243 -9.43 12.87 6.96
N SER A 244 -10.41 13.46 6.28
CA SER A 244 -11.75 12.85 6.11
C SER A 244 -11.73 11.61 5.22
N ARG A 245 -10.73 11.50 4.34
CA ARG A 245 -10.48 10.31 3.50
C ARG A 245 -9.43 9.39 4.09
N SER A 246 -8.77 9.80 5.18
CA SER A 246 -7.72 9.03 5.81
C SER A 246 -8.30 8.11 6.89
N CYS A 247 -8.50 6.89 6.44
CA CYS A 247 -8.88 5.72 7.20
C CYS A 247 -7.70 5.06 7.94
N THR A 248 -6.48 5.53 7.65
CA THR A 248 -5.21 4.97 8.14
C THR A 248 -4.64 5.78 9.30
N GLY A 249 -5.17 6.98 9.55
CA GLY A 249 -4.62 7.98 10.48
C GLY A 249 -4.78 9.39 9.91
N ILE A 250 -3.93 10.33 10.26
CA ILE A 250 -3.75 11.62 9.58
C ILE A 250 -2.43 11.54 8.83
N LEU A 251 -2.45 11.74 7.51
CA LEU A 251 -1.23 11.83 6.72
C LEU A 251 -0.69 13.26 6.77
N CYS A 252 0.51 13.40 7.31
CA CYS A 252 1.23 14.66 7.43
C CYS A 252 2.48 14.62 6.56
N LEU A 253 2.82 15.74 5.92
CA LEU A 253 4.11 15.89 5.24
C LEU A 253 5.22 15.88 6.29
N SER A 254 6.23 15.02 6.11
CA SER A 254 7.30 14.87 7.10
C SER A 254 8.14 16.14 7.22
N ILE A 255 8.54 16.75 6.10
CA ILE A 255 9.32 18.01 5.99
C ILE A 255 9.10 18.58 4.56
N PRO A 256 9.07 19.91 4.32
CA PRO A 256 9.01 20.46 2.96
C PRO A 256 10.38 20.37 2.31
N SER A 257 10.75 19.21 1.75
CA SER A 257 11.97 19.06 0.95
C SER A 257 11.82 19.65 -0.46
N HIS A 258 10.59 19.94 -0.91
CA HIS A 258 10.35 20.61 -2.18
C HIS A 258 10.01 22.10 -1.97
N PRO A 259 10.78 23.06 -2.52
CA PRO A 259 10.57 24.50 -2.35
C PRO A 259 9.24 25.05 -2.93
N GLY A 260 8.34 24.21 -3.44
CA GLY A 260 7.05 24.60 -4.02
C GLY A 260 5.80 24.20 -3.22
N PHE A 261 5.90 23.39 -2.15
CA PHE A 261 4.73 22.87 -1.44
C PHE A 261 4.53 23.54 -0.07
N THR A 262 3.56 24.44 0.04
CA THR A 262 3.04 24.93 1.32
C THR A 262 1.92 24.00 1.81
N SER A 263 2.04 23.45 3.03
CA SER A 263 1.00 22.62 3.65
C SER A 263 -0.32 23.40 3.81
N PRO A 264 -1.49 22.84 3.43
CA PRO A 264 -2.79 23.49 3.58
C PRO A 264 -3.37 23.39 5.01
N VAL A 265 -2.64 22.82 5.98
CA VAL A 265 -3.14 22.72 7.37
C VAL A 265 -2.99 24.07 8.05
N GLY A 266 -4.06 24.86 7.99
CA GLY A 266 -4.22 26.07 8.78
C GLY A 266 -4.03 25.76 10.26
N ARG A 267 -3.16 26.53 10.92
CA ARG A 267 -3.09 26.59 12.38
C ARG A 267 -4.47 26.98 12.90
N SER A 268 -5.22 26.05 13.47
CA SER A 268 -6.29 26.39 14.38
C SER A 268 -5.63 26.91 15.66
N ASP A 269 -5.54 28.22 15.77
CA ASP A 269 -5.21 28.90 17.03
C ASP A 269 -6.27 28.54 18.07
N VAL A 270 -5.92 27.59 18.94
CA VAL A 270 -6.64 27.36 20.18
C VAL A 270 -6.28 28.51 21.12
N SER A 271 -6.98 29.63 20.96
CA SER A 271 -7.03 30.67 21.98
C SER A 271 -7.89 30.14 23.14
N GLY A 272 -7.23 29.91 24.26
CA GLY A 272 -7.88 29.52 25.50
C GLY A 272 -8.83 30.60 26.03
N LYS A 273 -9.97 30.15 26.52
CA LYS A 273 -10.69 30.73 27.65
C LYS A 273 -11.04 29.60 28.60
#